data_AF-A0A2E1W1R9-F1
#
_entry.id   AF-A0A2E1W1R9-F1
#
_cell.length_a   1.000
_cell.length_b   1.000
_cell.length_c   1.000
_cell.angle_alpha   90.00
_cell.angle_beta   90.00
_cell.angle_gamma   90.00
#
_symmetry.space_group_name_H-M   'P 1'
#
loop_
_entity.id
_entity.type
_entity.pdbx_description
1 polymer ?
#
loop_
_entity_poly.entity_id
_entity_poly.type
_entity_poly.pdbx_seq_one_letter_code
_entity_poly.pdbx_strand_id
1 'polypeptide(L)'
;MTWKDLLGERVPTALGREIDTYENQIALKRQGKIGDKVFAETRLRRGAYGQRYDNGQRNDGTGVKPLPFPSNGQTKGPDTIWDAPGMQRIKIPFGGLTIAQMDTLADLAE
;
A
#
# COMPACT_ATOMS: atom_id res chain seq x y z
N MET A 1 20.20 -12.31 -8.71
CA MET A 1 20.25 -11.77 -7.34
C MET A 1 18.91 -11.11 -7.09
N THR A 2 18.23 -11.43 -6.00
CA THR A 2 16.90 -10.87 -5.70
C THR A 2 17.03 -9.61 -4.84
N TRP A 3 15.99 -8.79 -4.81
CA TRP A 3 15.94 -7.64 -3.88
C TRP A 3 16.10 -8.09 -2.42
N LYS A 4 15.64 -9.28 -2.04
CA LYS A 4 15.78 -9.83 -0.68
C LYS A 4 17.24 -10.08 -0.32
N ASP A 5 18.03 -10.57 -1.27
CA ASP A 5 19.46 -10.81 -1.07
C ASP A 5 20.22 -9.50 -0.81
N LEU A 6 19.75 -8.39 -1.38
CA LEU A 6 20.41 -7.08 -1.29
C LEU A 6 19.91 -6.21 -0.14
N LEU A 7 18.61 -6.28 0.16
CA LEU A 7 17.93 -5.35 1.07
C LEU A 7 17.33 -6.02 2.30
N GLY A 8 17.24 -7.35 2.34
CA GLY A 8 16.57 -8.09 3.41
C GLY A 8 17.09 -7.74 4.81
N GLU A 9 18.41 -7.64 4.98
CA GLU A 9 19.02 -7.27 6.26
C GLU A 9 18.87 -5.79 6.64
N ARG A 10 18.58 -4.93 5.64
CA ARG A 10 18.43 -3.48 5.83
C ARG A 10 16.98 -3.08 6.10
N VAL A 11 16.03 -3.95 5.80
CA VAL A 11 14.60 -3.71 6.00
C VAL A 11 14.21 -4.06 7.44
N PRO A 12 13.49 -3.17 8.16
CA PRO A 12 12.97 -3.49 9.48
C PRO A 12 12.16 -4.81 9.47
N THR A 13 12.38 -5.68 10.45
CA THR A 13 11.79 -7.05 10.46
C THR A 13 10.27 -7.06 10.29
N ALA A 14 9.55 -6.13 10.94
CA ALA A 14 8.11 -6.02 10.79
C ALA A 14 7.70 -5.70 9.34
N LEU A 15 8.44 -4.78 8.70
CA LEU A 15 8.21 -4.40 7.32
C LEU A 15 8.52 -5.55 6.35
N GLY A 16 9.60 -6.31 6.60
CA GLY A 16 9.98 -7.49 5.81
C GLY A 16 8.96 -8.63 5.87
N ARG A 17 8.32 -8.88 7.03
CA ARG A 17 7.23 -9.87 7.14
C ARG A 17 5.99 -9.46 6.36
N GLU A 18 5.66 -8.17 6.38
CA GLU A 18 4.51 -7.66 5.63
C GLU A 18 4.77 -7.67 4.11
N ILE A 19 5.99 -7.28 3.70
CA ILE A 19 6.77 -7.85 2.59
C ILE A 19 6.27 -9.16 1.96
N ASP A 20 6.75 -10.24 2.59
CA ASP A 20 6.53 -11.63 2.24
C ASP A 20 5.04 -11.98 2.19
N THR A 21 4.26 -11.45 3.13
CA THR A 21 2.80 -11.66 3.17
C THR A 21 2.14 -11.13 1.89
N TYR A 22 2.54 -9.94 1.43
CA TYR A 22 1.99 -9.35 0.21
C TYR A 22 2.41 -10.13 -1.05
N GLU A 23 3.68 -10.53 -1.17
CA GLU A 23 4.16 -11.36 -2.29
C GLU A 23 3.40 -12.69 -2.38
N ASN A 24 3.19 -13.37 -1.25
CA ASN A 24 2.42 -14.61 -1.19
C ASN A 24 0.98 -14.43 -1.66
N GLN A 25 0.33 -13.35 -1.24
CA GLN A 25 -1.05 -13.07 -1.67
C GLN A 25 -1.12 -12.73 -3.17
N ILE A 26 -0.15 -12.02 -3.74
CA ILE A 26 -0.07 -11.82 -5.19
C ILE A 26 0.03 -13.17 -5.92
N ALA A 27 0.91 -14.07 -5.44
CA ALA A 27 1.09 -15.39 -6.05
C ALA A 27 -0.20 -16.22 -6.00
N LEU A 28 -0.87 -16.24 -4.85
CA LEU A 28 -2.17 -16.91 -4.70
C LEU A 28 -3.26 -16.31 -5.59
N LYS A 29 -3.26 -14.97 -5.77
CA LYS A 29 -4.23 -14.29 -6.65
C LYS A 29 -4.02 -14.68 -8.11
N ARG A 30 -2.77 -14.72 -8.57
CA ARG A 30 -2.42 -15.17 -9.94
C ARG A 30 -2.85 -16.61 -10.20
N GLN A 31 -2.88 -17.44 -9.16
CA GLN A 31 -3.37 -18.83 -9.24
C GLN A 31 -4.89 -18.96 -9.10
N GLY A 32 -5.63 -17.85 -8.93
CA GLY A 32 -7.08 -17.88 -8.70
C GLY A 32 -7.49 -18.41 -7.32
N LYS A 33 -6.54 -18.60 -6.39
CA LYS A 33 -6.79 -19.19 -5.06
C LYS A 33 -7.33 -18.20 -4.03
N ILE A 34 -7.25 -16.90 -4.32
CA ILE A 34 -7.88 -15.85 -3.51
C ILE A 34 -8.76 -14.94 -4.38
N GLY A 35 -9.90 -14.56 -3.82
CA GLY A 35 -10.86 -13.66 -4.47
C GLY A 35 -10.35 -12.21 -4.55
N ASP A 36 -10.89 -11.45 -5.51
CA ASP A 36 -10.52 -10.04 -5.70
C ASP A 36 -10.73 -9.18 -4.46
N LYS A 37 -11.78 -9.44 -3.68
CA LYS A 37 -12.06 -8.70 -2.45
C LYS A 37 -10.94 -8.85 -1.40
N VAL A 38 -10.48 -10.09 -1.19
CA VAL A 38 -9.40 -10.41 -0.24
C VAL A 38 -8.08 -9.79 -0.68
N PHE A 39 -7.77 -9.87 -1.98
CA PHE A 39 -6.55 -9.28 -2.51
C PHE A 39 -6.59 -7.73 -2.52
N ALA A 40 -7.76 -7.14 -2.81
CA ALA A 40 -7.96 -5.70 -2.80
C ALA A 40 -7.67 -5.11 -1.43
N GLU A 41 -8.18 -5.68 -0.34
CA GLU A 41 -7.93 -5.17 1.01
C GLU A 41 -6.43 -5.05 1.32
N THR A 42 -5.64 -6.09 1.02
CA THR A 42 -4.19 -6.08 1.26
C THR A 42 -3.45 -5.09 0.35
N ARG A 43 -3.80 -5.05 -0.94
CA ARG A 43 -3.25 -4.08 -1.90
C ARG A 43 -3.49 -2.65 -1.45
N LEU A 44 -4.70 -2.36 -0.97
CA LEU A 44 -5.13 -1.03 -0.56
C LEU A 44 -4.50 -0.59 0.77
N ARG A 45 -4.30 -1.51 1.72
CA ARG A 45 -3.62 -1.21 2.99
C ARG A 45 -2.17 -0.77 2.81
N ARG A 46 -1.45 -1.36 1.85
CA ARG A 46 -0.04 -0.99 1.56
C ARG A 46 0.09 0.18 0.60
N GLY A 47 -0.92 0.41 -0.23
CA GLY A 47 -0.91 1.44 -1.24
C GLY A 47 0.18 1.25 -2.27
N ALA A 48 0.06 0.18 -3.06
CA ALA A 48 0.85 0.03 -4.28
C ALA A 48 0.79 1.33 -5.11
N TYR A 49 1.94 1.88 -5.51
CA TYR A 49 2.08 3.20 -6.16
C TYR A 49 1.66 4.41 -5.31
N GLY A 50 1.75 4.30 -3.97
CA GLY A 50 1.32 5.34 -3.05
C GLY A 50 -0.20 5.49 -2.93
N GLN A 51 -0.98 4.56 -3.49
CA GLN A 51 -2.44 4.62 -3.59
C GLN A 51 -3.10 4.19 -2.27
N ARG A 52 -3.46 5.12 -1.39
CA ARG A 52 -4.32 4.78 -0.23
C ARG A 52 -5.77 4.97 -0.63
N TYR A 53 -6.57 3.90 -0.57
CA TYR A 53 -8.02 4.03 -0.61
C TYR A 53 -8.51 4.48 0.76
N ASP A 54 -9.28 5.56 0.76
CA ASP A 54 -9.86 6.12 1.98
C ASP A 54 -11.21 5.41 2.22
N ASN A 55 -11.16 4.39 3.07
CA ASN A 55 -12.30 3.59 3.52
C ASN A 55 -13.10 4.29 4.64
N GLY A 56 -12.95 5.61 4.80
CA GLY A 56 -13.54 6.33 5.90
C GLY A 56 -12.74 6.29 7.18
N GLN A 57 -11.52 5.75 7.16
CA GLN A 57 -10.71 5.59 8.37
C GLN A 57 -9.27 6.04 8.15
N ARG A 58 -8.68 6.69 9.16
CA ARG A 58 -7.27 7.09 9.19
C ARG A 58 -6.62 6.71 10.51
N ASN A 59 -5.34 6.38 10.46
CA ASN A 59 -4.54 6.19 11.67
C ASN A 59 -3.82 7.50 12.01
N ASP A 60 -4.05 8.03 13.20
CA ASP A 60 -3.46 9.29 13.69
C ASP A 60 -2.19 9.07 14.54
N GLY A 61 -1.66 7.85 14.57
CA GLY A 61 -0.56 7.45 15.43
C GLY A 61 -0.99 6.81 16.75
N THR A 62 -2.28 6.88 17.11
CA THR A 62 -2.85 6.22 18.29
C THR A 62 -3.81 5.08 17.94
N GLY A 63 -3.98 4.78 16.64
CA GLY A 63 -4.90 3.77 16.15
C GLY A 63 -5.87 4.32 15.11
N VAL A 64 -6.81 3.47 14.70
CA VAL A 64 -7.76 3.77 13.63
C VAL A 64 -8.86 4.72 14.13
N LYS A 65 -9.09 5.81 13.41
CA LYS A 65 -10.13 6.81 13.66
C LYS A 65 -11.07 6.90 12.45
N PRO A 66 -12.40 6.99 12.65
CA PRO A 66 -13.34 7.26 11.57
C PRO A 66 -13.24 8.73 11.12
N LEU A 67 -13.38 8.95 9.82
CA LEU A 67 -13.48 10.28 9.21
C LEU A 67 -14.96 10.62 8.97
N PRO A 68 -15.44 11.78 9.45
CA PRO A 68 -16.79 12.22 9.17
C PRO A 68 -16.88 12.72 7.71
N PHE A 69 -17.47 11.92 6.84
CA PHE A 69 -17.77 12.31 5.46
C PHE A 69 -19.26 12.67 5.30
N PRO A 70 -19.60 13.81 4.66
CA PRO A 70 -20.99 14.27 4.48
C PRO A 70 -21.92 13.34 3.68
N SER A 71 -21.36 12.43 2.89
CA SER A 71 -22.07 11.60 1.91
C SER A 71 -22.97 10.51 2.50
N ASN A 72 -23.15 10.44 3.82
CA ASN A 72 -24.07 9.54 4.52
C ASN A 72 -23.91 8.05 4.12
N GLY A 73 -22.67 7.59 3.99
CA GLY A 73 -22.37 6.18 3.69
C GLY A 73 -22.47 5.81 2.21
N GLN A 74 -22.67 6.77 1.30
CA GLN A 74 -22.56 6.50 -0.13
C GLN A 74 -21.12 6.14 -0.51
N THR A 75 -20.99 5.16 -1.40
CA THR A 75 -19.70 4.65 -1.87
C THR A 75 -19.56 4.77 -3.37
N LYS A 76 -18.37 5.14 -3.87
CA LYS A 76 -18.03 5.18 -5.31
C LYS A 76 -17.40 3.90 -5.85
N GLY A 77 -17.28 2.90 -4.99
CA GLY A 77 -16.69 1.59 -5.25
C GLY A 77 -16.72 0.76 -3.98
N PRO A 78 -16.29 -0.51 -4.03
CA PRO A 78 -16.27 -1.38 -2.85
C PRO A 78 -15.53 -0.71 -1.69
N ASP A 79 -16.21 -0.54 -0.56
CA ASP A 79 -15.68 0.02 0.69
C ASP A 79 -15.01 1.40 0.54
N THR A 80 -15.38 2.18 -0.49
CA THR A 80 -14.78 3.49 -0.80
C THR A 80 -15.80 4.60 -0.66
N ILE A 81 -15.67 5.43 0.37
CA ILE A 81 -16.62 6.51 0.62
C ILE A 81 -16.58 7.55 -0.51
N TRP A 82 -17.75 8.07 -0.88
CA TRP A 82 -17.94 8.97 -2.01
C TRP A 82 -17.04 10.22 -1.92
N ASP A 83 -17.10 10.92 -0.79
CA ASP A 83 -16.32 12.16 -0.55
C ASP A 83 -14.84 11.90 -0.27
N ALA A 84 -14.46 10.64 -0.04
CA ALA A 84 -13.11 10.30 0.33
C ALA A 84 -12.16 10.69 -0.81
N PRO A 85 -11.07 11.44 -0.56
CA PRO A 85 -10.16 11.91 -1.61
C PRO A 85 -9.44 10.71 -2.22
N GLY A 86 -10.03 10.12 -3.28
CA GLY A 86 -9.79 8.75 -3.74
C GLY A 86 -8.32 8.32 -3.81
N MET A 87 -7.71 8.36 -4.99
CA MET A 87 -6.29 8.02 -5.12
C MET A 87 -5.43 9.22 -4.74
N GLN A 88 -4.92 9.23 -3.50
CA GLN A 88 -3.82 10.13 -3.14
C GLN A 88 -2.50 9.51 -3.60
N ARG A 89 -1.60 10.30 -4.22
CA ARG A 89 -0.23 9.90 -4.51
C ARG A 89 0.69 10.66 -3.56
N ILE A 90 1.44 9.93 -2.73
CA ILE A 90 2.51 10.51 -1.93
C ILE A 90 3.68 10.82 -2.87
N LYS A 91 3.92 12.10 -3.13
CA LYS A 91 5.12 12.56 -3.83
C LYS A 91 6.21 12.81 -2.80
N ILE A 92 7.45 12.46 -3.12
CA ILE A 92 8.61 12.91 -2.35
C ILE A 92 8.73 14.42 -2.62
N PRO A 93 8.60 15.29 -1.60
CA PRO A 93 8.69 16.73 -1.81
C PRO A 93 10.02 17.07 -2.50
N PHE A 94 9.95 17.83 -3.59
CA PHE A 94 11.10 18.25 -4.39
C PHE A 94 11.96 17.12 -4.98
N GLY A 95 11.49 15.88 -4.98
CA GLY A 95 12.29 14.74 -5.44
C GLY A 95 13.54 14.51 -4.61
N GLY A 96 13.53 14.87 -3.32
CA GLY A 96 14.65 14.72 -2.38
C GLY A 96 15.02 13.25 -2.14
N LEU A 97 15.68 12.66 -3.13
CA LEU A 97 16.26 11.33 -3.09
C LEU A 97 17.78 11.47 -3.14
N THR A 98 18.47 10.71 -2.30
CA THR A 98 19.91 10.51 -2.47
C THR A 98 20.17 9.62 -3.68
N ILE A 99 21.39 9.69 -4.24
CA ILE A 99 21.81 8.83 -5.36
C ILE A 99 21.57 7.35 -5.02
N ALA A 100 22.00 6.91 -3.83
CA ALA A 100 21.80 5.53 -3.38
C ALA A 100 20.33 5.11 -3.30
N GLN A 101 19.42 6.02 -2.93
CA GLN A 101 17.98 5.73 -2.93
C GLN A 101 17.41 5.67 -4.35
N MET A 102 17.92 6.49 -5.27
CA MET A 102 17.51 6.44 -6.67
C MET A 102 17.94 5.13 -7.34
N ASP A 103 19.19 4.69 -7.10
CA ASP A 103 19.69 3.40 -7.60
C ASP A 103 18.85 2.25 -7.04
N THR A 104 18.54 2.28 -5.73
CA THR A 104 17.69 1.26 -5.10
C THR A 104 16.29 1.20 -5.73
N LEU A 105 15.71 2.35 -6.08
CA LEU A 105 14.39 2.39 -6.74
C LEU A 105 14.45 1.85 -8.17
N ALA A 106 15.57 2.08 -8.88
CA ALA A 106 15.79 1.53 -10.22
C ALA A 106 15.91 0.00 -10.17
N ASP A 107 16.71 -0.54 -9.25
CA ASP A 107 16.90 -1.99 -9.06
C ASP A 107 15.58 -2.71 -8.73
N LEU A 108 14.65 -2.04 -8.04
CA LEU A 108 13.34 -2.59 -7.69
C LEU A 108 12.29 -2.50 -8.81
N ALA A 109 12.55 -1.71 -9.85
CA ALA A 109 11.61 -1.50 -10.95
C ALA A 109 11.81 -2.47 -12.13
N GLU A 110 12.96 -3.17 -12.18
CA GLU A 110 13.25 -4.28 -13.11
C GLU A 110 12.66 -5.62 -12.63
#